data_AF-U2KLV1-F1
#
_entry.id   AF-U2KLV1-F1
#
_cell.length_a   1.000
_cell.length_b   1.000
_cell.length_c   1.000
_cell.angle_alpha   90.00
_cell.angle_beta   90.00
_cell.angle_gamma   90.00
#
_symmetry.space_group_name_H-M   'P 1'
#
loop_
_entity.id
_entity.type
_entity.pdbx_description
1 polymer ?
#
loop_
_entity_poly.entity_id
_entity_poly.type
_entity_poly.pdbx_seq_one_letter_code
_entity_poly.pdbx_strand_id
1 'polypeptide(L)'
;MKLKKILSNLILVCLIFLAGCSADTFQDDNISLHNLHEGDLMFVVKETSNPITDATQGINGLKIDHVAIFHHTDSADYALEAYGKPVSLTPLTTFLNRSKWKDGKPHIAVGRVIVDCDMNTSMKQALSYLGRPYDRFYMPDDKEIYCSELIQKSFVNHHGLPIFSTIPMSFHDNNGKILDAWTQFYAFYHREVPEGEPGTNPGQLSRDKAVKVTYEFETPSAK
;
A
#
# COMPACT_ATOMS: atom_id res chain seq x y z
N MET A 1 41.36 -66.60 -5.21
CA MET A 1 40.26 -67.47 -4.73
C MET A 1 39.73 -66.89 -3.41
N LYS A 2 38.49 -66.35 -3.44
CA LYS A 2 37.51 -66.09 -2.35
C LYS A 2 38.04 -65.49 -1.02
N LEU A 3 37.87 -64.19 -0.75
CA LEU A 3 36.71 -63.52 -0.10
C LEU A 3 36.09 -64.26 1.10
N LYS A 4 36.08 -63.62 2.29
CA LYS A 4 34.93 -63.59 3.22
C LYS A 4 35.10 -62.64 4.42
N LYS A 5 34.20 -61.64 4.46
CA LYS A 5 33.36 -61.15 5.58
C LYS A 5 34.05 -60.35 6.70
N ILE A 6 33.88 -59.02 6.75
CA ILE A 6 32.70 -58.24 7.21
C ILE A 6 32.37 -58.51 8.68
N LEU A 7 32.62 -57.50 9.52
CA LEU A 7 31.87 -56.98 10.68
C LEU A 7 32.82 -55.95 11.34
N SER A 8 32.45 -54.79 11.88
CA SER A 8 31.16 -54.20 12.22
C SER A 8 31.45 -52.76 12.69
N ASN A 9 30.65 -51.80 12.22
CA ASN A 9 30.06 -50.68 12.96
C ASN A 9 30.96 -49.73 13.80
N LEU A 10 30.72 -48.43 13.89
CA LEU A 10 29.79 -47.48 13.29
C LEU A 10 30.24 -46.17 13.94
N ILE A 11 31.20 -45.46 13.36
CA ILE A 11 31.54 -44.11 13.83
C ILE A 11 30.41 -43.22 13.31
N LEU A 12 29.41 -43.05 14.16
CA LEU A 12 28.33 -42.09 14.05
C LEU A 12 28.95 -40.69 14.05
N VAL A 13 29.32 -40.21 12.86
CA VAL A 13 29.61 -38.80 12.64
C VAL A 13 28.28 -38.06 12.73
N CYS A 14 27.97 -37.53 13.91
CA CYS A 14 26.95 -36.51 14.08
C CYS A 14 27.37 -35.26 13.28
N LEU A 15 27.06 -35.24 11.99
CA LEU A 15 26.94 -34.03 11.20
C LEU A 15 25.75 -33.25 11.77
N ILE A 16 26.04 -32.38 12.73
CA ILE A 16 25.14 -31.32 13.17
C ILE A 16 25.01 -30.39 11.95
N PHE A 17 24.02 -30.66 11.10
CA PHE A 17 23.48 -29.66 10.19
C PHE A 17 22.81 -28.60 11.07
N LEU A 18 23.60 -27.61 11.49
CA LEU A 18 23.06 -26.30 11.83
C LEU A 18 22.46 -25.77 10.53
N ALA A 19 21.21 -26.12 10.27
CA ALA A 19 20.33 -25.32 9.44
C ALA A 19 20.29 -23.95 10.12
N GLY A 20 21.14 -23.05 9.64
CA GLY A 20 21.01 -21.64 9.93
C GLY A 20 19.59 -21.27 9.52
N CYS A 21 18.73 -21.07 10.51
CA CYS A 21 17.58 -20.21 10.31
C CYS A 21 18.19 -18.87 9.95
N SER A 22 18.28 -18.57 8.65
CA SER A 22 18.31 -17.20 8.21
C SER A 22 16.98 -16.61 8.69
N ALA A 23 16.98 -16.09 9.92
CA ALA A 23 16.13 -14.98 10.20
C ALA A 23 16.57 -13.94 9.17
N ASP A 24 15.77 -13.76 8.12
CA ASP A 24 15.90 -12.62 7.24
C ASP A 24 15.81 -11.41 8.17
N THR A 25 16.98 -10.92 8.57
CA THR A 25 17.12 -9.60 9.14
C THR A 25 16.48 -8.69 8.12
N PHE A 26 15.37 -8.04 8.49
CA PHE A 26 14.83 -6.90 7.78
C PHE A 26 15.98 -5.90 7.64
N GLN A 27 16.71 -6.03 6.54
CA GLN A 27 17.77 -5.15 6.18
C GLN A 27 17.07 -3.80 6.05
N ASP A 28 17.63 -2.78 6.70
CA ASP A 28 17.13 -1.41 6.63
C ASP A 28 17.37 -0.91 5.21
N ASP A 29 16.58 -1.46 4.29
CA ASP A 29 16.58 -1.09 2.90
C ASP A 29 16.12 0.35 2.85
N ASN A 30 16.87 1.16 2.12
CA ASN A 30 16.49 2.52 1.81
C ASN A 30 15.13 2.48 1.09
N ILE A 31 14.02 2.69 1.82
CA ILE A 31 12.68 2.82 1.27
C ILE A 31 12.62 4.20 0.62
N SER A 32 12.58 4.26 -0.71
CA SER A 32 12.49 5.50 -1.47
C SER A 32 11.98 5.22 -2.89
N LEU A 33 11.63 6.28 -3.62
CA LEU A 33 11.24 6.18 -5.03
C LEU A 33 12.35 5.61 -5.93
N HIS A 34 13.60 5.65 -5.49
CA HIS A 34 14.75 5.11 -6.21
C HIS A 34 15.00 3.62 -5.94
N ASN A 35 14.27 3.03 -4.98
CA ASN A 35 14.43 1.64 -4.56
C ASN A 35 13.07 1.01 -4.21
N LEU A 36 12.15 1.08 -5.17
CA LEU A 36 10.81 0.49 -5.07
C LEU A 36 10.88 -1.02 -5.24
N HIS A 37 10.17 -1.74 -4.37
CA HIS A 37 10.00 -3.20 -4.41
C HIS A 37 8.53 -3.54 -4.67
N GLU A 38 8.30 -4.70 -5.28
CA GLU A 38 6.95 -5.23 -5.53
C GLU A 38 6.07 -5.12 -4.28
N GLY A 39 4.91 -4.47 -4.43
CA GLY A 39 3.98 -4.27 -3.32
C GLY A 39 4.24 -3.04 -2.45
N ASP A 40 5.31 -2.28 -2.69
CA ASP A 40 5.49 -0.98 -2.02
C ASP A 40 4.30 -0.05 -2.32
N LEU A 41 3.86 0.64 -1.29
CA LEU A 41 2.76 1.59 -1.35
C LEU A 41 3.29 2.98 -1.71
N MET A 42 2.72 3.59 -2.75
CA MET A 42 3.06 4.93 -3.20
C MET A 42 1.95 5.90 -2.84
N PHE A 43 2.12 6.64 -1.74
CA PHE A 43 1.15 7.62 -1.24
C PHE A 43 1.38 8.99 -1.90
N VAL A 44 0.38 9.51 -2.59
CA VAL A 44 0.46 10.83 -3.26
C VAL A 44 0.25 11.93 -2.24
N VAL A 45 1.24 12.81 -2.11
CA VAL A 45 1.17 13.99 -1.23
C VAL A 45 0.78 15.23 -2.05
N LYS A 46 -0.19 15.99 -1.56
CA LYS A 46 -0.75 17.17 -2.25
C LYS A 46 -0.16 18.48 -1.75
N GLU A 47 0.13 19.37 -2.70
CA GLU A 47 0.58 20.74 -2.41
C GLU A 47 -0.53 21.53 -1.68
N THR A 48 -1.77 21.37 -2.14
CA THR A 48 -2.96 22.02 -1.58
C THR A 48 -3.90 20.99 -0.97
N SER A 49 -4.67 21.46 0.02
CA SER A 49 -5.74 20.66 0.62
C SER A 49 -6.86 20.35 -0.38
N ASN A 50 -7.58 19.27 -0.11
CA ASN A 50 -8.82 18.89 -0.77
C ASN A 50 -9.73 18.14 0.23
N PRO A 51 -10.99 17.81 -0.13
CA PRO A 51 -11.93 17.18 0.79
C PRO A 51 -11.46 15.86 1.42
N ILE A 52 -10.57 15.10 0.77
CA ILE A 52 -9.98 13.88 1.32
C ILE A 52 -8.93 14.25 2.37
N THR A 53 -7.99 15.14 2.04
CA THR A 53 -6.91 15.53 2.97
C THR A 53 -7.41 16.37 4.14
N ASP A 54 -8.56 17.02 4.00
CA ASP A 54 -9.19 17.80 5.07
C ASP A 54 -10.01 16.91 6.01
N ALA A 55 -10.45 15.74 5.54
CA ALA A 55 -11.18 14.74 6.34
C ALA A 55 -10.27 13.67 6.97
N THR A 56 -9.01 13.59 6.53
CA THR A 56 -8.10 12.50 6.88
C THR A 56 -6.75 13.03 7.34
N GLN A 57 -6.02 12.23 8.12
CA GLN A 57 -4.70 12.58 8.63
C GLN A 57 -3.66 11.61 8.09
N GLY A 58 -2.76 12.10 7.24
CA GLY A 58 -1.58 11.36 6.79
C GLY A 58 -0.46 11.35 7.84
N ILE A 59 0.52 10.46 7.63
CA ILE A 59 1.72 10.39 8.46
C ILE A 59 2.41 11.74 8.55
N ASN A 60 2.82 12.15 9.76
CA ASN A 60 3.47 13.43 10.02
C ASN A 60 2.70 14.67 9.50
N GLY A 61 1.37 14.57 9.33
CA GLY A 61 0.53 15.66 8.81
C GLY A 61 0.61 15.85 7.29
N LEU A 62 1.16 14.88 6.55
CA LEU A 62 1.17 14.92 5.08
C LEU A 62 -0.26 14.90 4.53
N LYS A 63 -0.49 15.71 3.50
CA LYS A 63 -1.77 15.82 2.78
C LYS A 63 -1.90 14.70 1.75
N ILE A 64 -2.26 13.50 2.19
CA ILE A 64 -2.32 12.30 1.34
C ILE A 64 -3.76 12.08 0.87
N ASP A 65 -3.99 12.09 -0.45
CA ASP A 65 -5.33 11.88 -1.03
C ASP A 65 -5.47 10.58 -1.85
N HIS A 66 -4.34 9.94 -2.16
CA HIS A 66 -4.31 8.76 -3.02
C HIS A 66 -3.17 7.82 -2.64
N VAL A 67 -3.36 6.54 -2.94
CA VAL A 67 -2.35 5.49 -2.77
C VAL A 67 -2.41 4.53 -3.95
N ALA A 68 -1.25 4.07 -4.40
CA ALA A 68 -1.12 3.02 -5.41
C ALA A 68 -0.16 1.93 -4.91
N ILE A 69 -0.22 0.76 -5.53
CA ILE A 69 0.71 -0.33 -5.27
C ILE A 69 1.76 -0.34 -6.40
N PHE A 70 3.04 -0.36 -6.07
CA PHE A 70 4.10 -0.56 -7.04
C PHE A 70 4.08 -1.99 -7.55
N HIS A 71 4.09 -2.15 -8.87
CA HIS A 71 4.11 -3.43 -9.54
C HIS A 71 5.18 -3.43 -10.63
N HIS A 72 6.13 -4.36 -10.55
CA HIS A 72 7.18 -4.57 -11.53
C HIS A 72 6.85 -5.77 -12.44
N THR A 73 7.04 -5.58 -13.74
CA THR A 73 7.07 -6.68 -14.71
C THR A 73 8.42 -6.71 -15.41
N ASP A 74 8.71 -7.81 -16.11
CA ASP A 74 9.91 -7.93 -16.98
C ASP A 74 10.05 -6.80 -18.01
N SER A 75 8.96 -6.07 -18.31
CA SER A 75 8.92 -5.04 -19.34
C SER A 75 8.86 -3.60 -18.80
N ALA A 76 8.21 -3.36 -17.66
CA ALA A 76 8.03 -2.01 -17.14
C ALA A 76 7.55 -1.98 -15.68
N ASP A 77 7.70 -0.80 -15.07
CA ASP A 77 7.15 -0.48 -13.77
C ASP A 77 5.78 0.20 -13.88
N TYR A 78 4.89 -0.16 -12.95
CA TYR A 78 3.53 0.34 -12.89
C TYR A 78 3.13 0.78 -11.49
N ALA A 79 2.20 1.73 -11.45
CA ALA A 79 1.32 1.96 -10.33
C ALA A 79 0.01 1.21 -10.59
N LEU A 80 -0.24 0.14 -9.83
CA LEU A 80 -1.54 -0.52 -9.76
C LEU A 80 -2.46 0.32 -8.87
N GLU A 81 -3.49 0.93 -9.46
CA GLU A 81 -4.30 1.92 -8.77
C GLU A 81 -5.78 1.94 -9.19
N ALA A 82 -6.63 2.36 -8.26
CA ALA A 82 -8.01 2.79 -8.52
C ALA A 82 -8.06 4.32 -8.45
N TYR A 83 -8.15 5.02 -9.59
CA TYR A 83 -8.04 6.50 -9.64
C TYR A 83 -9.01 7.11 -10.65
N GLY A 84 -10.26 7.37 -10.22
CA GLY A 84 -11.31 8.00 -11.03
C GLY A 84 -11.71 7.23 -12.31
N LYS A 85 -11.14 6.04 -12.49
CA LYS A 85 -11.28 5.09 -13.60
C LYS A 85 -11.15 3.68 -13.05
N PRO A 86 -11.60 2.65 -13.81
CA PRO A 86 -11.42 1.28 -13.37
C PRO A 86 -9.97 0.96 -12.99
N VAL A 87 -9.78 0.03 -12.06
CA VAL A 87 -8.46 -0.39 -11.58
C VAL A 87 -7.57 -0.73 -12.76
N SER A 88 -6.37 -0.16 -12.79
CA SER A 88 -5.48 -0.24 -13.94
C SER A 88 -4.01 -0.27 -13.55
N LEU A 89 -3.18 -0.73 -14.48
CA LEU A 89 -1.74 -0.57 -14.44
C LEU A 89 -1.38 0.74 -15.14
N THR A 90 -1.14 1.79 -14.37
CA THR A 90 -0.64 3.07 -14.90
C THR A 90 0.89 3.00 -15.00
N PRO A 91 1.51 3.30 -16.16
CA PRO A 91 2.97 3.35 -16.25
C PRO A 91 3.56 4.25 -15.17
N LEU A 92 4.59 3.80 -14.46
CA LEU A 92 5.16 4.53 -13.31
C LEU A 92 5.51 5.98 -13.66
N THR A 93 6.08 6.20 -14.85
CA THR A 93 6.40 7.55 -15.35
C THR A 93 5.18 8.46 -15.45
N THR A 94 4.03 7.94 -15.89
CA THR A 94 2.76 8.66 -15.95
C THR A 94 2.24 8.98 -14.54
N PHE A 95 2.31 8.01 -13.62
CA PHE A 95 1.92 8.19 -12.22
C PHE A 95 2.76 9.27 -11.52
N LEU A 96 4.09 9.19 -11.64
CA LEU A 96 5.01 10.16 -11.06
C LEU A 96 4.82 11.55 -11.67
N ASN A 97 4.66 11.66 -13.00
CA ASN A 97 4.41 12.94 -13.65
C ASN A 97 3.11 13.61 -13.19
N ARG A 98 2.05 12.83 -12.95
CA ARG A 98 0.78 13.33 -12.41
C ARG A 98 0.89 13.80 -10.96
N SER A 99 1.86 13.29 -10.22
CA SER A 99 2.07 13.55 -8.79
C SER A 99 3.06 14.69 -8.53
N LYS A 100 3.42 15.46 -9.57
CA LYS A 100 4.33 16.59 -9.47
C LYS A 100 3.68 17.81 -8.82
N TRP A 101 4.43 18.51 -7.99
CA TRP A 101 4.09 19.88 -7.55
C TRP A 101 4.62 20.90 -8.56
N LYS A 102 4.43 22.19 -8.25
CA LYS A 102 4.96 23.30 -9.08
C LYS A 102 6.47 23.31 -9.23
N ASP A 103 7.20 22.68 -8.32
CA ASP A 103 8.66 22.53 -8.41
C ASP A 103 9.11 21.50 -9.47
N GLY A 104 8.16 20.81 -10.09
CA GLY A 104 8.38 19.82 -11.13
C GLY A 104 8.79 18.43 -10.63
N LYS A 105 8.78 18.19 -9.31
CA LYS A 105 9.18 16.91 -8.70
C LYS A 105 7.97 16.12 -8.21
N PRO A 106 7.99 14.78 -8.33
CA PRO A 106 6.93 13.94 -7.79
C PRO A 106 6.98 13.96 -6.26
N HIS A 107 5.85 14.23 -5.62
CA HIS A 107 5.73 14.19 -4.15
C HIS A 107 5.00 12.92 -3.74
N ILE A 108 5.77 11.85 -3.55
CA ILE A 108 5.27 10.53 -3.14
C ILE A 108 5.97 10.13 -1.84
N ALA A 109 5.20 9.75 -0.83
CA ALA A 109 5.71 9.02 0.32
C ALA A 109 5.67 7.51 -0.01
N VAL A 110 6.76 6.80 0.25
CA VAL A 110 6.88 5.37 -0.07
C VAL A 110 6.71 4.58 1.22
N GLY A 111 5.79 3.62 1.20
CA GLY A 111 5.52 2.72 2.32
C GLY A 111 5.86 1.28 1.98
N ARG A 112 6.59 0.60 2.87
CA ARG A 112 6.84 -0.84 2.76
C ARG A 112 6.15 -1.58 3.89
N VAL A 113 5.48 -2.70 3.58
CA VAL A 113 4.89 -3.57 4.60
C VAL A 113 6.00 -4.29 5.36
N ILE A 114 6.05 -4.12 6.68
CA ILE A 114 7.11 -4.61 7.58
C ILE A 114 6.64 -5.67 8.58
N VAL A 115 5.44 -6.21 8.35
CA VAL A 115 4.86 -7.32 9.12
C VAL A 115 4.79 -8.56 8.25
N ASP A 116 4.37 -9.69 8.83
CA ASP A 116 4.12 -10.91 8.07
C ASP A 116 3.14 -10.67 6.92
N CYS A 117 3.64 -10.82 5.69
CA CYS A 117 2.92 -10.53 4.46
C CYS A 117 3.25 -11.59 3.41
N ASP A 118 2.24 -12.26 2.89
CA ASP A 118 2.38 -13.08 1.70
C ASP A 118 2.24 -12.15 0.48
N MET A 119 3.37 -11.58 0.06
CA MET A 119 3.38 -10.58 -1.01
C MET A 119 2.90 -11.18 -2.34
N ASN A 120 3.22 -12.44 -2.62
CA ASN A 120 2.78 -13.11 -3.85
C ASN A 120 1.26 -13.24 -3.90
N THR A 121 0.65 -13.74 -2.81
CA THR A 121 -0.80 -13.85 -2.72
C THR A 121 -1.44 -12.46 -2.76
N SER A 122 -0.84 -11.48 -2.07
CA SER A 122 -1.35 -10.11 -2.00
C SER A 122 -1.39 -9.45 -3.38
N MET A 123 -0.31 -9.55 -4.15
CA MET A 123 -0.24 -8.99 -5.50
C MET A 123 -1.16 -9.73 -6.48
N LYS A 124 -1.30 -11.06 -6.36
CA LYS A 124 -2.28 -11.81 -7.14
C LYS A 124 -3.70 -11.35 -6.87
N GLN A 125 -4.05 -11.06 -5.61
CA GLN A 125 -5.35 -10.50 -5.25
C GLN A 125 -5.51 -9.08 -5.83
N ALA A 126 -4.52 -8.21 -5.65
CA ALA A 126 -4.55 -6.84 -6.17
C ALA A 126 -4.77 -6.81 -7.69
N LEU A 127 -4.03 -7.64 -8.44
CA LEU A 127 -4.16 -7.76 -9.89
C LEU A 127 -5.52 -8.34 -10.33
N SER A 128 -6.18 -9.14 -9.49
CA SER A 128 -7.52 -9.66 -9.80
C SER A 128 -8.60 -8.57 -9.85
N TYR A 129 -8.32 -7.40 -9.25
CA TYR A 129 -9.20 -6.24 -9.30
C TYR A 129 -9.09 -5.44 -10.61
N LEU A 130 -8.14 -5.74 -11.51
CA LEU A 130 -7.99 -5.03 -12.78
C LEU A 130 -9.33 -4.96 -13.55
N GLY A 131 -9.69 -3.75 -13.97
CA GLY A 131 -10.95 -3.47 -14.65
C GLY A 131 -12.16 -3.27 -13.73
N ARG A 132 -12.04 -3.46 -12.40
CA ARG A 132 -13.12 -3.12 -11.46
C ARG A 132 -13.40 -1.62 -11.49
N PRO A 133 -14.67 -1.16 -11.61
CA PRO A 133 -15.00 0.26 -11.62
C PRO A 133 -14.56 1.01 -10.37
N TYR A 134 -14.29 2.31 -10.51
CA TYR A 134 -13.90 3.16 -9.39
C TYR A 134 -15.11 3.48 -8.51
N ASP A 135 -14.99 3.20 -7.22
CA ASP A 135 -15.98 3.64 -6.24
C ASP A 135 -15.75 5.12 -5.91
N ARG A 136 -16.65 5.96 -6.41
CA ARG A 136 -16.63 7.41 -6.13
C ARG A 136 -17.44 7.80 -4.90
N PHE A 137 -18.21 6.88 -4.34
CA PHE A 137 -19.08 7.07 -3.18
C PHE A 137 -18.52 6.47 -1.91
N TYR A 138 -17.36 5.80 -1.97
CA TYR A 138 -16.66 5.23 -0.82
C TYR A 138 -17.59 4.36 0.05
N MET A 139 -18.40 3.53 -0.60
CA MET A 139 -19.39 2.67 0.03
C MET A 139 -18.77 1.31 0.36
N PRO A 140 -19.19 0.66 1.46
CA PRO A 140 -18.64 -0.64 1.89
C PRO A 140 -19.14 -1.84 1.07
N ASP A 141 -19.27 -1.70 -0.26
CA ASP A 141 -19.71 -2.79 -1.13
C ASP A 141 -18.57 -3.40 -1.98
N ASP A 142 -18.86 -4.48 -2.69
CA ASP A 142 -17.88 -5.22 -3.48
C ASP A 142 -18.03 -5.00 -5.00
N LYS A 143 -18.84 -4.05 -5.44
CA LYS A 143 -19.10 -3.82 -6.87
C LYS A 143 -18.07 -2.90 -7.49
N GLU A 144 -17.69 -1.88 -6.74
CA GLU A 144 -16.72 -0.86 -7.12
C GLU A 144 -15.54 -0.92 -6.14
N ILE A 145 -14.47 -0.16 -6.39
CA ILE A 145 -13.34 -0.08 -5.45
C ILE A 145 -12.60 1.24 -5.56
N TYR A 146 -12.17 1.79 -4.43
CA TYR A 146 -11.32 2.98 -4.38
C TYR A 146 -9.90 2.65 -3.93
N CYS A 147 -9.01 3.65 -3.97
CA CYS A 147 -7.57 3.45 -3.91
C CYS A 147 -7.09 2.70 -2.65
N SER A 148 -7.49 3.13 -1.46
CA SER A 148 -7.07 2.52 -0.19
C SER A 148 -7.83 1.23 0.12
N GLU A 149 -9.04 1.06 -0.39
CA GLU A 149 -9.77 -0.20 -0.31
C GLU A 149 -9.10 -1.30 -1.15
N LEU A 150 -8.53 -0.95 -2.31
CA LEU A 150 -7.73 -1.88 -3.11
C LEU A 150 -6.57 -2.47 -2.29
N ILE A 151 -5.87 -1.65 -1.50
CA ILE A 151 -4.82 -2.14 -0.61
C ILE A 151 -5.43 -3.03 0.49
N GLN A 152 -6.49 -2.54 1.15
CA GLN A 152 -7.12 -3.24 2.27
C GLN A 152 -7.61 -4.64 1.88
N LYS A 153 -8.27 -4.77 0.73
CA LYS A 153 -8.84 -6.02 0.25
C LYS A 153 -7.81 -6.96 -0.39
N SER A 154 -6.60 -6.50 -0.65
CA SER A 154 -5.58 -7.31 -1.34
C SER A 154 -4.50 -7.85 -0.43
N PHE A 155 -4.08 -7.10 0.59
CA PHE A 155 -2.91 -7.47 1.39
C PHE A 155 -3.24 -8.46 2.51
N VAL A 156 -2.62 -9.64 2.46
CA VAL A 156 -2.81 -10.73 3.41
C VAL A 156 -1.49 -11.29 3.93
N ASN A 157 -1.51 -11.85 5.14
CA ASN A 157 -0.38 -12.59 5.70
C ASN A 157 -0.30 -14.03 5.16
N HIS A 158 0.70 -14.81 5.57
CA HIS A 158 0.88 -16.19 5.12
C HIS A 158 -0.21 -17.16 5.63
N HIS A 159 -1.09 -16.71 6.51
CA HIS A 159 -2.28 -17.44 6.95
C HIS A 159 -3.55 -17.03 6.19
N GLY A 160 -3.44 -16.12 5.21
CA GLY A 160 -4.56 -15.59 4.44
C GLY A 160 -5.43 -14.58 5.19
N LEU A 161 -4.97 -14.07 6.33
CA LEU A 161 -5.69 -13.04 7.09
C LEU A 161 -5.34 -11.64 6.57
N PRO A 162 -6.30 -10.69 6.51
CA PRO A 162 -6.05 -9.33 6.08
C PRO A 162 -4.99 -8.63 6.95
N ILE A 163 -4.07 -7.90 6.32
CA ILE A 163 -3.07 -7.07 7.01
C ILE A 163 -3.71 -5.77 7.52
N PHE A 164 -4.56 -5.15 6.69
CA PHE A 164 -5.20 -3.87 7.00
C PHE A 164 -6.65 -4.09 7.41
N SER A 165 -7.03 -3.48 8.53
CA SER A 165 -8.42 -3.46 9.01
C SER A 165 -9.15 -2.23 8.49
N THR A 166 -10.48 -2.32 8.37
CA THR A 166 -11.32 -1.15 8.15
C THR A 166 -11.44 -0.31 9.42
N ILE A 167 -11.76 0.96 9.24
CA ILE A 167 -12.12 1.92 10.29
C ILE A 167 -13.51 2.50 9.98
N PRO A 168 -14.21 3.06 10.97
CA PRO A 168 -15.34 3.95 10.70
C PRO A 168 -14.83 5.17 9.92
N MET A 169 -15.33 5.36 8.69
CA MET A 169 -14.92 6.48 7.85
C MET A 169 -15.48 7.79 8.39
N SER A 170 -14.64 8.83 8.39
CA SER A 170 -15.01 10.20 8.78
C SER A 170 -14.92 11.13 7.57
N PHE A 171 -15.91 12.00 7.43
CA PHE A 171 -15.98 13.06 6.43
C PHE A 171 -15.92 14.46 7.07
N HIS A 172 -15.53 14.50 8.35
CA HIS A 172 -15.44 15.71 9.17
C HIS A 172 -14.13 16.47 8.97
N ASP A 173 -14.19 17.79 9.06
CA ASP A 173 -13.02 18.64 9.23
C ASP A 173 -12.42 18.52 10.66
N ASN A 174 -11.32 19.24 10.90
CA ASN A 174 -10.69 19.29 12.22
C ASN A 174 -11.56 19.90 13.33
N ASN A 175 -12.68 20.54 13.00
CA ASN A 175 -13.64 21.09 13.96
C ASN A 175 -14.79 20.11 14.27
N GLY A 176 -14.78 18.92 13.66
CA GLY A 176 -15.84 17.93 13.84
C GLY A 176 -17.12 18.25 13.06
N LYS A 177 -17.05 19.06 11.99
CA LYS A 177 -18.17 19.31 11.07
C LYS A 177 -17.95 18.55 9.76
N ILE A 178 -18.96 17.83 9.26
CA ILE A 178 -18.90 17.24 7.91
C ILE A 178 -18.62 18.35 6.89
N LEU A 179 -17.61 18.15 6.04
CA LEU A 179 -17.22 19.13 5.04
C LEU A 179 -18.37 19.40 4.07
N ASP A 180 -18.58 20.67 3.72
CA ASP A 180 -19.65 21.08 2.81
C ASP A 180 -19.49 20.42 1.43
N ALA A 181 -18.25 20.18 0.99
CA ALA A 181 -17.95 19.47 -0.25
C ALA A 181 -18.56 18.05 -0.28
N TRP A 182 -18.47 17.31 0.82
CA TRP A 182 -19.07 15.97 0.93
C TRP A 182 -20.59 16.06 0.98
N THR A 183 -21.13 16.94 1.83
CA THR A 183 -22.58 17.15 1.93
C THR A 183 -23.20 17.47 0.57
N GLN A 184 -22.59 18.39 -0.18
CA GLN A 184 -23.05 18.77 -1.53
C GLN A 184 -22.90 17.64 -2.54
N PHE A 185 -21.76 16.92 -2.52
CA PHE A 185 -21.50 15.80 -3.42
C PHE A 185 -22.55 14.70 -3.27
N TYR A 186 -22.81 14.22 -2.06
CA TYR A 186 -23.77 13.14 -1.84
C TYR A 186 -25.21 13.63 -2.08
N ALA A 187 -25.55 14.85 -1.68
CA ALA A 187 -26.87 15.43 -1.94
C ALA A 187 -27.18 15.54 -3.45
N PHE A 188 -26.18 15.91 -4.28
CA PHE A 188 -26.33 15.95 -5.74
C PHE A 188 -26.73 14.59 -6.33
N TYR A 189 -26.27 13.50 -5.74
CA TYR A 189 -26.62 12.13 -6.14
C TYR A 189 -27.80 11.54 -5.35
N HIS A 190 -28.52 12.35 -4.58
CA HIS A 190 -29.63 11.92 -3.71
C HIS A 190 -29.22 10.82 -2.71
N ARG A 191 -28.04 10.99 -2.12
CA ARG A 191 -27.44 10.06 -1.14
C ARG A 191 -27.11 10.78 0.16
N GLU A 192 -27.00 10.00 1.22
CA GLU A 192 -26.42 10.43 2.49
C GLU A 192 -24.90 10.25 2.46
N VAL A 193 -24.19 11.06 3.25
CA VAL A 193 -22.75 10.86 3.49
C VAL A 193 -22.60 9.56 4.30
N PRO A 194 -21.75 8.60 3.89
CA PRO A 194 -21.59 7.31 4.57
C PRO A 194 -20.71 7.45 5.83
N GLU A 195 -21.04 8.42 6.68
CA GLU A 195 -20.33 8.68 7.93
C GLU A 195 -20.44 7.49 8.87
N GLY A 196 -19.30 7.02 9.37
CA GLY A 196 -19.21 5.88 10.28
C GLY A 196 -19.27 4.51 9.61
N GLU A 197 -19.56 4.43 8.31
CA GLU A 197 -19.50 3.17 7.56
C GLU A 197 -18.06 2.64 7.53
N PRO A 198 -17.86 1.31 7.52
CA PRO A 198 -16.53 0.72 7.51
C PRO A 198 -15.82 0.98 6.18
N GLY A 199 -14.59 1.48 6.23
CA GLY A 199 -13.77 1.70 5.04
C GLY A 199 -12.31 1.95 5.40
N THR A 200 -11.56 2.48 4.45
CA THR A 200 -10.16 2.91 4.67
C THR A 200 -9.90 4.25 3.99
N ASN A 201 -8.78 4.89 4.33
CA ASN A 201 -8.32 6.06 3.62
C ASN A 201 -6.79 6.06 3.54
N PRO A 202 -6.19 6.68 2.51
CA PRO A 202 -4.75 6.62 2.32
C PRO A 202 -3.98 7.32 3.44
N GLY A 203 -4.58 8.34 4.07
CA GLY A 203 -4.01 8.98 5.26
C GLY A 203 -3.84 8.00 6.42
N GLN A 204 -4.88 7.22 6.77
CA GLN A 204 -4.83 6.18 7.79
C GLN A 204 -3.83 5.08 7.43
N LEU A 205 -3.85 4.56 6.20
CA LEU A 205 -2.92 3.52 5.79
C LEU A 205 -1.45 3.95 5.91
N SER A 206 -1.15 5.22 5.61
CA SER A 206 0.20 5.76 5.76
C SER A 206 0.70 5.79 7.22
N ARG A 207 -0.21 5.68 8.20
CA ARG A 207 0.10 5.65 9.64
C ARG A 207 -0.03 4.26 10.24
N ASP A 208 -0.42 3.26 9.46
CA ASP A 208 -0.58 1.90 9.97
C ASP A 208 0.77 1.35 10.43
N LYS A 209 0.81 0.72 11.61
CA LYS A 209 2.01 0.11 12.16
C LYS A 209 2.58 -1.03 11.29
N ALA A 210 1.75 -1.58 10.40
CA ALA A 210 2.16 -2.58 9.43
C ALA A 210 3.07 -2.01 8.33
N VAL A 211 3.15 -0.68 8.18
CA VAL A 211 3.87 -0.02 7.08
C VAL A 211 4.92 0.94 7.63
N LYS A 212 6.17 0.79 7.17
CA LYS A 212 7.21 1.81 7.36
C LYS A 212 7.13 2.77 6.18
N VAL A 213 6.80 4.03 6.47
CA VAL A 213 6.70 5.09 5.44
C VAL A 213 7.87 6.05 5.54
N THR A 214 8.48 6.34 4.40
CA THR A 214 9.49 7.37 4.23
C THR A 214 8.97 8.45 3.28
N TYR A 215 9.40 9.69 3.52
CA TYR A 215 9.12 10.80 2.64
C TYR A 215 10.31 11.73 2.64
N GLU A 216 11.01 11.79 1.52
CA GLU A 216 12.16 12.67 1.36
C GLU A 216 11.66 14.08 1.03
N PHE A 217 11.67 14.96 2.04
CA PHE A 217 11.63 16.41 1.78
C PHE A 217 13.00 16.81 1.25
N GLU A 218 13.14 16.97 -0.07
CA GLU A 218 14.23 17.80 -0.57
C GLU A 218 13.94 19.25 -0.16
N THR A 219 14.50 19.66 0.97
CA THR A 219 14.51 21.08 1.34
C THR A 219 15.26 21.80 0.23
N PRO A 220 14.72 22.88 -0.38
CA PRO A 220 15.48 23.65 -1.35
C PRO A 220 16.79 24.06 -0.69
N SER A 221 17.91 23.60 -1.24
CA SER A 221 19.22 24.05 -0.79
C SER A 221 19.22 25.57 -0.89
N ALA A 222 19.39 26.24 0.25
CA ALA A 222 19.50 27.70 0.29
C ALA A 222 20.67 28.08 -0.62
N LYS A 223 20.34 28.71 -1.75
CA LYS A 223 21.33 29.40 -2.60
C LYS A 223 21.58 30.79 -2.06
#